data_AF-A0A965U9K4-F1
#
_entry.id   AF-A0A965U9K4-F1
#
_cell.length_a   1.000
_cell.length_b   1.000
_cell.length_c   1.000
_cell.angle_alpha   90.00
_cell.angle_beta   90.00
_cell.angle_gamma   90.00
#
_symmetry.space_group_name_H-M   'P 1'
#
loop_
_entity.id
_entity.type
_entity.pdbx_description
1 polymer ?
#
loop_
_entity_poly.entity_id
_entity_poly.type
_entity_poly.pdbx_seq_one_letter_code
_entity_poly.pdbx_strand_id
1 'polypeptide(L)' 'MATKFKIPTVPQTTSKSIRFPNDVIEAVERHIQGKDCTFTAFVVEAVRVAIDMLEADASASPPSAP' A
#
# COMPACT_ATOMS: atom_id res chain seq x y z
N MET A 1 -25.22 -22.31 22.47
CA MET A 1 -25.09 -21.73 21.12
C MET A 1 -23.62 -21.71 20.76
N ALA A 2 -23.18 -22.45 19.75
CA ALA A 2 -21.77 -22.47 19.34
C ALA A 2 -21.52 -21.31 18.35
N THR A 3 -20.72 -20.33 18.76
CA THR A 3 -20.19 -19.29 17.86
C THR A 3 -19.33 -19.94 16.79
N LYS A 4 -19.75 -19.82 15.53
CA LYS A 4 -19.05 -20.40 14.38
C LYS A 4 -17.69 -19.72 14.24
N PHE A 5 -16.61 -20.48 14.44
CA PHE A 5 -15.24 -20.03 14.18
C PHE A 5 -15.15 -19.59 12.72
N LYS A 6 -14.93 -18.29 12.48
CA LYS A 6 -14.72 -17.75 11.13
C LYS A 6 -13.24 -17.93 10.82
N ILE A 7 -12.94 -18.73 9.81
CA ILE A 7 -11.57 -18.86 9.29
C ILE A 7 -11.15 -17.47 8.79
N PRO A 8 -10.02 -16.91 9.27
CA PRO A 8 -9.53 -15.63 8.80
C PRO A 8 -9.31 -15.72 7.28
N THR A 9 -10.08 -14.94 6.53
CA THR A 9 -9.92 -14.86 5.08
C THR A 9 -8.81 -13.86 4.81
N VAL A 10 -7.59 -14.38 4.61
CA VAL A 10 -6.49 -13.57 4.11
C VAL A 10 -6.85 -13.13 2.68
N PRO A 11 -6.77 -11.83 2.34
CA PRO A 11 -7.01 -11.37 0.99
C PRO A 11 -6.05 -12.08 0.02
N GLN A 12 -6.56 -12.41 -1.17
CA GLN A 12 -5.73 -13.04 -2.21
C GLN A 12 -4.64 -12.07 -2.65
N THR A 13 -3.39 -12.52 -2.68
CA THR A 13 -2.24 -11.74 -3.16
C THR A 13 -1.65 -12.38 -4.41
N THR A 14 -1.17 -11.57 -5.34
CA THR A 14 -0.45 -12.03 -6.53
C THR A 14 0.94 -11.40 -6.55
N SER A 15 1.98 -12.20 -6.82
CA SER A 15 3.35 -11.67 -6.97
C SER A 15 3.51 -10.95 -8.31
N LYS A 16 4.15 -9.78 -8.28
CA LYS A 16 4.51 -8.99 -9.46
C LYS A 16 5.99 -8.61 -9.35
N SER A 17 6.73 -8.78 -10.44
CA SER A 17 8.15 -8.42 -10.52
C SER A 17 8.30 -7.06 -11.21
N ILE A 18 8.98 -6.13 -10.54
CA ILE A 18 9.27 -4.78 -11.03
C ILE A 18 10.70 -4.38 -10.64
N ARG A 19 11.31 -3.46 -11.37
CA ARG A 19 12.67 -2.96 -11.09
C ARG A 19 12.58 -1.58 -10.44
N PHE A 20 13.31 -1.39 -9.35
CA PHE A 20 13.51 -0.09 -8.71
C PHE A 20 14.91 0.45 -9.04
N PRO A 21 15.09 1.77 -9.14
CA PRO A 21 16.42 2.39 -9.12
C PRO A 21 17.15 2.05 -7.82
N ASN A 22 18.48 1.86 -7.87
CA ASN A 22 19.27 1.49 -6.70
C ASN A 22 19.16 2.52 -5.58
N ASP A 23 19.21 3.81 -5.91
CA ASP A 23 19.11 4.91 -4.94
C ASP A 23 17.79 4.86 -4.16
N VAL A 24 16.70 4.43 -4.80
CA VAL A 24 15.38 4.29 -4.16
C VAL A 24 15.39 3.07 -3.23
N ILE A 25 16.01 1.96 -3.62
CA ILE A 25 16.15 0.78 -2.77
C ILE A 25 16.91 1.14 -1.51
N GLU A 26 18.09 1.75 -1.66
CA GLU A 26 18.95 2.16 -0.54
C GLU A 26 18.23 3.15 0.39
N ALA A 27 17.49 4.10 -0.18
CA ALA A 27 16.70 5.04 0.60
C ALA A 27 15.63 4.32 1.43
N VAL A 28 14.86 3.40 0.84
CA VAL A 28 13.84 2.65 1.57
C VAL A 28 14.47 1.78 2.65
N GLU A 29 15.52 1.01 2.32
CA GLU A 29 16.22 0.14 3.26
C GLU A 29 16.75 0.92 4.47
N ARG A 30 17.36 2.09 4.25
CA ARG A 30 17.81 2.98 5.32
C ARG A 30 16.66 3.44 6.23
N HIS A 31 15.48 3.70 5.68
CA HIS A 31 14.32 4.15 6.46
C HIS A 31 13.62 3.03 7.22
N ILE A 32 13.71 1.78 6.76
CA ILE A 32 13.12 0.61 7.43
C ILE A 32 14.12 -0.15 8.31
N GLN A 33 15.42 0.20 8.24
CA GLN A 33 16.45 -0.41 9.07
C GLN A 33 16.13 -0.28 10.56
N GLY A 34 16.17 -1.41 11.27
CA GLY A 34 15.85 -1.47 12.70
C GLY A 34 14.36 -1.32 13.03
N LYS A 35 13.47 -1.32 12.02
CA LYS A 35 12.02 -1.39 12.20
C LYS A 35 11.54 -2.80 11.91
N ASP A 36 10.45 -3.21 12.55
CA ASP A 36 9.73 -4.46 12.24
C ASP A 36 8.93 -4.32 10.92
N CYS A 37 9.60 -3.96 9.83
CA CYS A 37 9.01 -3.72 8.51
C CYS A 37 9.90 -4.28 7.40
N THR A 38 9.31 -4.97 6.43
CA THR A 38 10.02 -5.48 5.25
C THR A 38 9.88 -4.52 4.08
N PHE A 39 10.81 -4.57 3.13
CA PHE A 39 10.74 -3.77 1.90
C PHE A 39 9.40 -3.97 1.17
N THR A 40 8.95 -5.23 1.04
CA THR A 40 7.65 -5.55 0.41
C THR A 40 6.49 -4.92 1.16
N ALA A 41 6.47 -4.98 2.50
CA ALA A 41 5.40 -4.38 3.30
C ALA A 41 5.37 -2.85 3.13
N PHE A 42 6.54 -2.21 3.13
CA PHE A 42 6.67 -0.77 2.87
C PHE A 42 6.14 -0.39 1.49
N VAL A 43 6.55 -1.09 0.44
CA VAL A 43 6.10 -0.81 -0.94
C VAL A 43 4.59 -1.01 -1.09
N VAL A 44 4.04 -2.08 -0.52
CA VAL A 44 2.59 -2.32 -0.57
C VAL A 44 1.82 -1.18 0.10
N GLU A 45 2.28 -0.71 1.26
CA GLU A 45 1.62 0.38 1.97
C GLU A 45 1.77 1.73 1.27
N ALA A 46 2.97 2.03 0.76
CA ALA A 46 3.20 3.24 -0.03
C ALA A 46 2.30 3.31 -1.28
N VAL A 47 2.11 2.18 -1.96
CA VAL A 47 1.21 2.10 -3.13
C VAL A 47 -0.26 2.27 -2.72
N ARG A 48 -0.70 1.71 -1.59
CA ARG A 48 -2.06 1.92 -1.07
C ARG A 48 -2.33 3.38 -0.77
N VAL A 49 -1.40 4.05 -0.08
CA VAL A 49 -1.50 5.49 0.23
C VAL A 49 -1.53 6.32 -1.06
N ALA A 50 -0.69 5.98 -2.04
CA ALA A 50 -0.68 6.68 -3.33
C ALA A 50 -2.01 6.52 -4.09
N ILE A 51 -2.64 5.33 -4.04
CA ILE A 51 -3.97 5.11 -4.65
C ILE A 51 -5.04 5.93 -3.93
N ASP A 52 -5.06 5.91 -2.59
CA ASP A 52 -6.04 6.65 -1.78
C ASP A 52 -5.96 8.17 -2.04
N MET A 53 -4.74 8.71 -2.15
CA MET A 53 -4.52 10.11 -2.54
C MET A 53 -5.09 10.44 -3.92
N LEU A 54 -4.87 9.56 -4.92
CA LEU A 54 -5.41 9.76 -6.27
C LEU A 54 -6.95 9.70 -6.31
N GLU A 55 -7.56 8.81 -5.53
CA GLU A 55 -9.02 8.69 -5.42
C GLU A 55 -9.62 9.89 -4.67
N ALA A 56 -8.95 10.38 -3.64
CA ALA A 56 -9.34 11.59 -2.92
C ALA A 56 -9.29 12.84 -3.82
N ASP A 57 -8.20 13.02 -4.58
CA ASP A 57 -8.05 14.13 -5.55
C ASP A 57 -9.08 14.05 -6.68
N ALA A 58 -9.41 12.84 -7.18
CA ALA A 58 -10.42 12.65 -8.22
C ALA A 58 -11.84 13.05 -7.75
N SER A 59 -12.12 12.98 -6.46
CA SER A 59 -13.40 13.37 -5.86
C SER A 59 -13.56 14.88 -5.59
N ALA A 60 -12.50 15.67 -5.76
CA ALA A 60 -12.47 17.11 -5.51
C ALA A 60 -12.68 17.99 -6.76
N SER A 61 -13.59 17.59 -7.67
CA SER A 61 -14.10 18.48 -8.73
C SER A 61 -15.33 19.25 -8.25
N PRO A 62 -15.28 20.58 -8.04
CA PRO A 62 -16.49 21.36 -7.72
C PRO A 62 -17.41 21.49 -8.95
N PRO A 63 -18.75 21.38 -8.81
CA PRO A 63 -19.66 21.83 -9.84
C PRO A 63 -19.78 23.36 -9.73
N SER A 64 -19.12 24.10 -10.62
CA SER A 64 -19.45 25.50 -10.87
C SER A 64 -18.93 25.92 -12.24
N ALA A 65 -19.74 25.66 -13.26
CA ALA A 65 -19.80 26.54 -14.41
C ALA A 65 -20.86 27.61 -14.11
N PRO A 66 -20.58 28.90 -14.37
CA PRO A 66 -21.61 29.94 -14.34
C PRO A 66 -22.66 29.75 -15.45
#